data_AF-A0AAD3VPT0-F1
#
_entry.id   AF-A0AAD3VPT0-F1
#
_cell.length_a   1.000
_cell.length_b   1.000
_cell.length_c   1.000
_cell.angle_alpha   90.00
_cell.angle_beta   90.00
_cell.angle_gamma   90.00
#
_symmetry.space_group_name_H-M   'P 1'
#
loop_
_entity.id
_entity.type
_entity.pdbx_description
1 polymer ?
#
loop_
_entity_poly.entity_id
_entity_poly.type
_entity_poly.pdbx_seq_one_letter_code
_entity_poly.pdbx_strand_id
1 'polypeptide(L)'
;MFKSRTWIIIAVLLGIIAAALVNNYLAALRAANVQEVPMVNQVVAKGSIPAGTKLTAELIETIRVPEEYAHPSAATDPKAVIGQFTVTDL
;
A
#
# COMPACT_ATOMS: atom_id res chain seq x y z
N MET A 1 -5.28 27.32 -51.58
CA MET A 1 -5.57 27.82 -50.21
C MET A 1 -5.72 26.71 -49.15
N PHE A 2 -5.48 25.42 -49.45
CA PHE A 2 -5.78 24.30 -48.52
C PHE A 2 -4.59 23.80 -47.68
N LYS A 3 -3.38 24.34 -47.89
CA LYS A 3 -2.13 23.84 -47.28
C LYS A 3 -2.10 24.00 -45.76
N SER A 4 -2.67 25.08 -45.21
CA SER A 4 -2.71 25.32 -43.75
C SER A 4 -3.65 24.37 -43.01
N ARG A 5 -4.79 23.99 -43.61
CA ARG A 5 -5.78 23.11 -42.97
C ARG A 5 -5.27 21.69 -42.78
N THR A 6 -4.45 21.20 -43.70
CA THR A 6 -3.77 19.89 -43.57
C THR A 6 -2.72 19.88 -42.46
N TRP A 7 -1.95 20.95 -42.28
CA TRP A 7 -0.97 21.02 -41.18
C TRP A 7 -1.63 21.04 -39.81
N ILE A 8 -2.78 21.71 -39.67
CA ILE A 8 -3.55 21.71 -38.42
C ILE A 8 -4.04 20.30 -38.09
N ILE A 9 -4.55 19.56 -39.07
CA ILE A 9 -5.04 18.18 -38.86
C ILE A 9 -3.88 17.26 -38.42
N ILE A 10 -2.71 17.40 -39.04
CA ILE A 10 -1.51 16.63 -38.68
C ILE A 10 -1.04 16.96 -37.26
N ALA A 11 -1.01 18.25 -36.89
CA ALA A 11 -0.63 18.68 -35.56
C ALA A 11 -1.59 18.13 -34.49
N VAL A 12 -2.90 18.14 -34.76
CA VAL A 12 -3.92 17.56 -33.87
C VAL A 12 -3.74 16.05 -33.73
N LEU A 13 -3.55 15.33 -34.84
CA LEU A 13 -3.29 13.88 -34.82
C LEU A 13 -2.04 13.54 -34.01
N LEU A 14 -0.96 14.29 -34.19
CA LEU A 14 0.28 14.10 -33.46
C LEU A 14 0.10 14.35 -31.96
N GLY A 15 -0.68 15.37 -31.59
CA GLY A 15 -1.05 15.63 -30.19
C GLY A 15 -1.86 14.49 -29.57
N ILE A 16 -2.81 13.92 -30.31
CA ILE A 16 -3.59 12.76 -29.84
C ILE A 16 -2.68 11.55 -29.64
N ILE A 17 -1.78 11.28 -30.59
CA ILE A 17 -0.82 10.17 -30.49
C ILE A 17 0.09 10.36 -29.27
N ALA A 18 0.64 11.56 -29.08
CA ALA A 18 1.48 11.86 -27.93
C ALA A 18 0.73 11.66 -26.60
N ALA A 19 -0.51 12.17 -26.50
CA ALA A 19 -1.34 11.99 -25.32
C ALA A 19 -1.64 10.50 -25.04
N ALA A 20 -1.92 9.72 -26.09
CA ALA A 20 -2.14 8.28 -25.97
C ALA A 20 -0.88 7.54 -25.46
N LEU A 21 0.29 7.87 -26.01
CA LEU A 21 1.56 7.27 -25.57
C LEU A 21 1.87 7.62 -24.11
N VAL A 22 1.69 8.89 -23.72
CA VAL A 22 1.91 9.34 -22.34
C VAL A 22 0.93 8.63 -21.40
N ASN A 23 -0.35 8.57 -21.75
CA ASN A 23 -1.34 7.88 -20.92
C ASN A 23 -1.03 6.38 -20.78
N ASN A 24 -0.62 5.72 -21.86
CA ASN A 24 -0.22 4.32 -21.81
C ASN A 24 1.04 4.10 -20.97
N TYR A 25 2.02 4.98 -21.08
CA TYR A 25 3.22 4.94 -20.25
C TYR A 25 2.89 5.09 -18.76
N LEU A 26 2.03 6.06 -18.40
CA LEU A 26 1.57 6.22 -17.02
C LEU A 26 0.75 5.01 -16.54
N ALA A 27 -0.09 4.43 -17.39
CA ALA A 27 -0.85 3.23 -17.06
C ALA A 27 0.08 2.04 -16.80
N ALA A 28 1.08 1.83 -17.65
CA ALA A 28 2.10 0.80 -17.47
C ALA A 28 2.93 1.03 -16.19
N LEU A 29 3.30 2.28 -15.89
CA LEU A 29 4.00 2.62 -14.65
C LEU A 29 3.15 2.37 -13.41
N ARG A 30 1.85 2.68 -13.47
CA ARG A 30 0.93 2.37 -12.37
C ARG A 30 0.79 0.87 -12.19
N ALA A 31 0.58 0.12 -13.27
CA ALA A 31 0.52 -1.34 -13.22
C ALA A 31 1.82 -1.98 -12.71
N ALA A 32 2.99 -1.43 -13.09
CA ALA A 32 4.29 -1.94 -12.66
C ALA A 32 4.66 -1.55 -11.22
N ASN A 33 4.19 -0.40 -10.73
CA ASN A 33 4.39 0.04 -9.33
C ASN A 33 3.33 -0.53 -8.38
N VAL A 34 2.25 -1.10 -8.89
CA VAL A 34 1.43 -2.04 -8.13
C VAL A 34 2.14 -3.40 -8.20
N GLN A 35 3.31 -3.50 -7.55
CA GLN A 35 3.55 -4.74 -6.85
C GLN A 35 2.41 -4.81 -5.84
N GLU A 36 1.46 -5.73 -6.06
CA GLU A 36 0.56 -6.16 -5.00
C GLU A 36 1.45 -6.79 -3.94
N VAL A 37 2.10 -5.95 -3.15
CA VAL A 37 2.80 -6.37 -1.96
C VAL A 37 1.67 -6.85 -1.05
N PRO A 38 1.55 -8.16 -0.81
CA PRO A 38 0.45 -8.68 -0.01
C PRO A 38 0.51 -8.01 1.35
N MET A 39 -0.51 -7.21 1.66
CA MET A 39 -0.60 -6.49 2.92
C MET A 39 -1.29 -7.39 3.93
N VAL A 40 -0.60 -7.74 5.00
CA VAL A 40 -1.16 -8.52 6.10
C VAL A 40 -1.46 -7.60 7.28
N ASN A 41 -2.55 -7.90 7.99
CA ASN A 41 -2.87 -7.19 9.23
C ASN A 41 -1.96 -7.74 10.34
N GLN A 42 -1.24 -6.88 11.05
CA GLN A 42 -0.52 -7.25 12.25
C GLN A 42 -1.02 -6.46 13.45
N VAL A 43 -1.12 -7.15 14.57
CA VAL A 43 -1.37 -6.54 15.88
C VAL A 43 -0.03 -6.09 16.46
N VAL A 44 0.10 -4.79 16.69
CA VAL A 44 1.27 -4.14 17.29
C VAL A 44 0.90 -3.47 18.61
N ALA A 45 1.90 -3.24 19.46
CA ALA A 45 1.73 -2.46 20.68
C ALA A 45 1.57 -0.97 20.33
N LYS A 46 0.59 -0.31 20.93
CA LYS A 46 0.35 1.14 20.72
C LYS A 46 1.38 2.01 21.45
N GLY A 47 2.12 1.44 22.39
CA GLY A 47 3.16 2.08 23.17
C GLY A 47 3.94 1.04 23.96
N SER A 48 4.80 1.49 24.88
CA SER A 48 5.63 0.59 25.68
C SER A 48 4.77 -0.20 26.68
N ILE A 49 4.72 -1.53 26.55
CA ILE A 49 3.98 -2.43 27.44
C ILE A 49 5.00 -3.23 28.26
N PRO A 50 5.09 -3.00 29.59
CA PRO A 50 6.02 -3.74 30.43
C PRO A 50 5.67 -5.22 30.52
N ALA A 51 6.67 -6.06 30.74
CA ALA A 51 6.52 -7.50 30.93
C ALA A 51 5.56 -7.81 32.11
N GLY A 52 4.74 -8.85 31.95
CA GLY A 52 3.73 -9.25 32.92
C GLY A 52 2.42 -8.45 32.84
N THR A 53 2.27 -7.56 31.86
CA THR A 53 1.03 -6.78 31.68
C THR A 53 0.01 -7.59 30.88
N LYS A 54 -1.25 -7.52 31.30
CA LYS A 54 -2.37 -8.11 30.56
C LYS A 54 -2.69 -7.25 29.33
N LEU A 55 -2.66 -7.85 28.15
CA LEU A 55 -3.03 -7.20 26.89
C LEU A 55 -4.53 -6.88 26.87
N THR A 56 -4.88 -5.60 26.73
CA THR A 56 -6.25 -5.11 26.52
C THR A 56 -6.38 -4.47 25.14
N ALA A 57 -7.62 -4.30 24.68
CA ALA A 57 -7.89 -3.71 23.36
C ALA A 57 -7.40 -2.26 23.23
N GLU A 58 -7.23 -1.52 24.34
CA GLU A 58 -6.68 -0.15 24.28
C GLU A 58 -5.15 -0.09 24.10
N LEU A 59 -4.45 -1.18 24.44
CA LEU A 59 -2.99 -1.27 24.41
C LEU A 59 -2.44 -1.78 23.07
N ILE A 60 -3.31 -2.33 22.22
CA ILE A 60 -2.95 -2.92 20.93
C ILE A 60 -3.59 -2.16 19.78
N GLU A 61 -2.92 -2.16 18.64
CA GLU A 61 -3.39 -1.56 17.40
C GLU A 61 -3.19 -2.55 16.25
N THR A 62 -4.10 -2.55 15.28
CA THR A 62 -3.94 -3.35 14.06
C THR A 62 -3.44 -2.46 12.94
N ILE A 63 -2.21 -2.69 12.49
CA ILE A 63 -1.62 -1.98 11.36
C ILE A 63 -1.53 -2.91 10.15
N ARG A 64 -1.54 -2.31 8.95
CA ARG A 64 -1.27 -3.04 7.71
C ARG A 64 0.20 -2.93 7.39
N VAL A 65 0.87 -4.08 7.32
CA VAL A 65 2.28 -4.18 6.94
C VAL A 65 2.41 -5.10 5.72
N PRO A 66 3.37 -4.84 4.83
CA PRO A 66 3.80 -5.81 3.84
C PRO A 66 4.09 -7.17 4.47
N GLU A 67 3.66 -8.27 3.86
CA GLU A 67 3.96 -9.63 4.28
C GLU A 67 5.47 -9.86 4.41
N GLU A 68 6.26 -9.16 3.59
CA GLU A 68 7.73 -9.18 3.60
C GLU A 68 8.33 -8.71 4.94
N TYR A 69 7.68 -7.76 5.60
CA TYR A 69 8.08 -7.23 6.90
C TYR A 69 7.30 -7.85 8.05
N ALA A 70 6.35 -8.73 7.74
CA ALA A 70 5.52 -9.36 8.72
C ALA A 70 6.27 -10.52 9.37
N HIS A 71 6.58 -10.41 10.67
CA HIS A 71 7.11 -11.54 11.42
C HIS A 71 6.13 -12.74 11.35
N PRO A 72 6.58 -13.96 11.00
CA PRO A 72 5.70 -15.12 10.75
C PRO A 72 4.89 -15.57 11.98
N SER A 73 5.37 -15.24 13.18
CA SER A 73 4.66 -15.51 14.45
C SER A 73 3.79 -14.34 14.95
N ALA A 74 3.63 -13.27 14.18
CA ALA A 74 2.84 -12.13 14.62
C ALA A 74 1.34 -12.41 14.60
N ALA A 75 0.64 -11.92 15.62
CA ALA A 75 -0.80 -12.06 15.69
C ALA A 75 -1.49 -11.21 14.61
N THR A 76 -2.38 -11.83 13.86
CA THR A 76 -3.22 -11.22 12.82
C THR A 76 -4.59 -10.78 13.35
N ASP A 77 -5.04 -11.37 14.47
CA ASP A 77 -6.32 -11.07 15.12
C ASP A 77 -6.08 -10.53 16.54
N PRO A 78 -6.57 -9.32 16.87
CA PRO A 78 -6.56 -8.78 18.22
C PRO A 78 -7.12 -9.74 19.28
N LYS A 79 -8.15 -10.54 18.93
CA LYS A 79 -8.78 -11.48 19.86
C LYS A 79 -7.85 -12.62 20.28
N ALA A 80 -6.85 -12.95 19.47
CA ALA A 80 -5.88 -13.97 19.81
C ALA A 80 -4.93 -13.54 20.94
N VAL A 81 -4.68 -12.22 21.06
CA VAL A 81 -3.72 -11.63 22.01
C VAL A 81 -4.39 -10.97 23.20
N ILE A 82 -5.64 -10.50 23.09
CA ILE A 82 -6.38 -9.91 24.22
C ILE A 82 -6.55 -10.95 25.33
N GLY A 83 -6.13 -10.58 26.55
CA GLY A 83 -6.19 -11.43 27.72
C GLY A 83 -4.93 -12.28 27.97
N GLN A 84 -3.95 -12.26 27.05
CA GLN A 84 -2.62 -12.83 27.29
C GLN A 84 -1.73 -11.87 28.09
N PHE A 85 -0.65 -12.42 28.66
CA PHE A 85 0.35 -11.67 29.41
C PHE A 85 1.63 -11.51 28.58
N THR A 86 2.22 -10.32 28.62
CA THR A 86 3.49 -10.05 27.94
C THR A 86 4.63 -10.78 28.64
N VAL A 87 5.45 -11.50 27.87
CA VAL A 87 6.62 -12.25 28.40
C VAL A 87 7.90 -11.39 28.42
N THR A 88 7.90 -10.31 27.65
CA THR A 88 9.00 -9.35 27.52
C THR A 88 8.41 -7.96 27.33
N ASP A 89 9.24 -6.93 27.45
CA ASP A 89 8.84 -5.55 27.22
C ASP A 89 8.59 -5.35 25.70
N LEU A 90 7.42 -4.83 25.34
CA LEU A 90 6.95 -4.62 23.96
C LEU A 90 6.88 -3.13 23.61
#